data_AF-A0A9E1V1E2-F1
#
_entry.id   AF-A0A9E1V1E2-F1
#
_cell.length_a   1.000
_cell.length_b   1.000
_cell.length_c   1.000
_cell.angle_alpha   90.00
_cell.angle_beta   90.00
_cell.angle_gamma   90.00
#
_symmetry.space_group_name_H-M   'P 1'
#
loop_
_entity.id
_entity.type
_entity.pdbx_description
1 polymer ?
#
loop_
_entity_poly.entity_id
_entity_poly.type
_entity_poly.pdbx_seq_one_letter_code
_entity_poly.pdbx_strand_id
1 'polypeptide(L)'
;IQVLRVGDAFLACLPGECFVEYALELKRRVPGAFVVSLANGELQGYIPTPEATGYEARLSFFKPEAGLRMIEAAARLAAGLK
;
A
#
# COMPACT_ATOMS: atom_id res chain seq x y z
N ILE A 1 -8.38 3.17 -0.27
CA ILE A 1 -7.40 2.98 -1.36
C ILE A 1 -7.88 3.77 -2.56
N GLN A 2 -7.03 4.64 -3.08
CA GLN A 2 -7.33 5.46 -4.26
C GLN A 2 -6.12 5.36 -5.20
N VAL A 3 -6.35 5.38 -6.51
CA VAL A 3 -5.28 5.44 -7.50
C VAL A 3 -5.58 6.58 -8.46
N LEU A 4 -4.58 7.43 -8.71
CA LEU A 4 -4.63 8.48 -9.72
C LEU A 4 -3.65 8.11 -10.85
N ARG A 5 -4.02 8.36 -12.10
CA ARG A 5 -3.13 8.21 -13.24
C ARG A 5 -2.72 9.58 -13.76
N VAL A 6 -1.42 9.80 -13.94
CA VAL A 6 -0.84 11.01 -14.54
C VAL A 6 0.14 10.58 -15.62
N GLY A 7 -0.30 10.65 -16.89
CA GLY A 7 0.46 10.04 -18.00
C GLY A 7 0.62 8.54 -17.78
N ASP A 8 1.87 8.07 -17.76
CA ASP A 8 2.22 6.67 -17.50
C ASP A 8 2.46 6.36 -16.00
N ALA A 9 2.39 7.37 -15.13
CA ALA A 9 2.56 7.20 -13.70
C ALA A 9 1.22 6.86 -13.02
N PHE A 10 1.26 5.93 -12.06
CA PHE A 10 0.13 5.58 -11.20
C PHE A 10 0.46 5.96 -9.76
N LEU A 11 -0.23 6.94 -9.20
CA LEU A 11 -0.10 7.33 -7.80
C LEU A 11 -1.09 6.51 -6.98
N ALA A 12 -0.60 5.47 -6.30
CA ALA A 12 -1.37 4.64 -5.40
C ALA A 12 -1.38 5.26 -3.99
N CYS A 13 -2.49 5.92 -3.66
CA CYS A 13 -2.75 6.55 -2.39
C CYS A 13 -3.25 5.52 -1.38
N LEU A 14 -2.37 5.14 -0.45
CA LEU A 14 -2.64 4.19 0.62
C LEU A 14 -2.81 4.95 1.95
N PRO A 15 -3.87 4.69 2.71
CA PRO A 15 -3.96 5.21 4.06
C PRO A 15 -3.00 4.43 4.97
N GLY A 16 -2.47 5.10 5.98
CA GLY A 16 -1.54 4.53 6.96
C GLY A 16 -0.11 4.26 6.49
N GLU A 17 0.64 3.66 7.41
CA GLU A 17 2.07 3.40 7.29
C GLU A 17 2.33 1.93 6.97
N CYS A 18 2.46 1.63 5.67
CA CYS A 18 2.77 0.29 5.19
C CYS A 18 4.28 0.05 5.14
N PHE A 19 4.68 -1.18 5.42
CA PHE A 19 6.04 -1.65 5.17
C PHE A 19 6.41 -1.57 3.67
N VAL A 20 7.69 -1.32 3.41
CA VAL A 20 8.22 -1.00 2.07
C VAL A 20 8.00 -2.15 1.07
N GLU A 21 8.00 -3.39 1.56
CA GLU A 21 7.77 -4.63 0.81
C GLU A 21 6.45 -4.58 0.04
N TYR A 22 5.40 -3.99 0.63
CA TYR A 22 4.11 -3.83 -0.04
C TYR A 22 4.19 -2.83 -1.20
N ALA A 23 4.93 -1.73 -1.03
CA ALA A 23 5.15 -0.77 -2.11
C ALA A 23 6.00 -1.36 -3.25
N LEU A 24 7.02 -2.14 -2.91
CA LEU A 24 7.84 -2.86 -3.90
C LEU A 24 7.03 -3.89 -4.67
N GLU A 25 6.15 -4.63 -4.00
CA GLU A 25 5.27 -5.59 -4.67
C GLU A 25 4.27 -4.90 -5.61
N LEU A 26 3.71 -3.75 -5.22
CA LEU A 26 2.86 -2.97 -6.12
C LEU A 26 3.62 -2.51 -7.36
N LYS A 27 4.83 -1.97 -7.18
CA LYS A 27 5.69 -1.53 -8.29
C LYS A 27 6.03 -2.68 -9.25
N ARG A 28 6.20 -3.88 -8.73
CA ARG A 28 6.43 -5.09 -9.53
C ARG A 28 5.21 -5.49 -10.36
N ARG A 29 3.99 -5.31 -9.81
CA ARG A 29 2.71 -5.61 -10.49
C ARG A 29 2.26 -4.52 -11.46
N VAL A 30 2.58 -3.27 -11.15
CA VAL A 30 2.13 -2.08 -11.89
C VAL A 30 3.35 -1.23 -12.23
N PRO A 31 3.95 -1.43 -13.42
CA PRO A 31 5.00 -0.55 -13.92
C PRO A 31 4.55 0.92 -13.91
N GLY A 32 5.39 1.81 -13.40
CA GLY A 32 5.07 3.23 -13.24
C GLY A 32 4.32 3.58 -11.93
N ALA A 33 4.11 2.62 -11.03
CA ALA A 33 3.46 2.91 -9.75
C ALA A 33 4.38 3.63 -8.75
N PHE A 34 3.80 4.61 -8.05
CA PHE A 34 4.35 5.28 -6.89
C PHE A 34 3.37 5.12 -5.74
N VAL A 35 3.86 4.71 -4.57
CA VAL A 35 3.03 4.65 -3.36
C VAL A 35 3.10 5.99 -2.65
N VAL A 36 1.93 6.56 -2.35
CA VAL A 36 1.75 7.73 -1.50
C VAL A 36 1.12 7.24 -0.20
N SER A 37 1.91 7.20 0.88
CA SER A 37 1.45 6.79 2.21
C SER A 37 0.68 7.92 2.91
N LEU A 38 -0.01 7.57 4.00
CA LEU A 38 -0.80 8.51 4.81
C LEU A 38 -1.85 9.31 4.01
N ALA A 39 -2.26 8.78 2.86
CA ALA A 39 -3.19 9.44 1.97
C ALA A 39 -4.62 9.10 2.37
N ASN A 40 -5.45 10.12 2.54
CA ASN A 40 -6.87 10.00 2.91
C ASN A 40 -7.13 9.34 4.27
N GLY A 41 -6.13 9.35 5.17
CA GLY A 41 -6.24 8.84 6.53
C GLY A 41 -4.96 8.17 7.01
N GLU A 42 -4.74 8.20 8.32
CA GLU A 42 -3.52 7.65 8.93
C GLU A 42 -3.61 6.19 9.37
N LEU A 43 -4.81 5.59 9.48
CA LEU A 43 -5.01 4.23 10.03
C LEU A 43 -4.13 3.93 11.25
N GLN A 44 -4.62 4.19 12.47
CA GLN A 44 -3.87 4.02 13.72
C GLN A 44 -2.91 2.82 13.71
N GLY A 45 -1.61 3.08 13.89
CA GLY A 45 -0.57 2.06 13.91
C GLY A 45 0.10 1.78 12.55
N TYR A 46 0.86 0.70 12.49
CA TYR A 46 1.60 0.30 11.28
C TYR A 46 0.97 -0.90 10.61
N ILE A 47 1.30 -1.10 9.33
CA ILE A 47 0.87 -2.24 8.53
C ILE A 47 2.14 -3.01 8.11
N PRO A 48 2.65 -3.88 9.00
CA PRO A 48 3.88 -4.62 8.77
C PRO A 48 3.67 -5.86 7.89
N THR A 49 4.77 -6.51 7.50
CA THR A 49 4.71 -7.89 6.98
C THR A 49 4.41 -8.88 8.11
N PRO A 50 3.82 -10.05 7.81
CA PRO A 50 3.46 -11.04 8.84
C PRO A 50 4.64 -11.50 9.70
N GLU A 51 5.85 -11.52 9.13
CA GLU A 51 7.08 -11.98 9.78
C GLU A 51 7.80 -10.86 10.53
N ALA A 52 7.32 -9.61 10.45
CA ALA A 52 7.98 -8.47 11.05
C ALA A 52 8.00 -8.55 12.58
N THR A 53 9.08 -8.06 13.16
CA THR A 53 9.20 -7.81 14.59
C THR A 53 9.65 -6.37 14.81
N GLY A 54 9.62 -5.89 16.06
CA GLY A 54 10.05 -4.53 16.39
C GLY A 54 8.90 -3.58 16.73
N TYR A 55 9.18 -2.28 16.72
CA TYR A 55 8.26 -1.24 17.17
C TYR A 55 7.00 -1.19 16.31
N GLU A 56 7.17 -1.15 15.00
CA GLU A 56 6.08 -1.04 14.04
C GLU A 56 5.18 -2.29 14.11
N ALA A 57 5.77 -3.48 14.21
CA ALA A 57 5.02 -4.72 14.36
C ALA A 57 4.21 -4.77 15.65
N ARG A 58 4.78 -4.29 16.77
CA ARG A 58 4.10 -4.20 18.07
C ARG A 58 2.96 -3.17 18.11
N LEU A 59 3.05 -2.14 17.27
CA LEU A 59 2.03 -1.11 17.12
C LEU A 59 1.10 -1.34 15.93
N SER A 60 1.03 -2.57 15.41
CA SER A 60 0.02 -2.95 14.42
C SER A 60 -1.29 -3.32 15.10
N PHE A 61 -2.38 -2.74 14.61
CA PHE A 61 -3.75 -3.10 15.00
C PHE A 61 -4.46 -3.92 13.91
N PHE A 62 -3.74 -4.25 12.84
CA PHE A 62 -4.30 -4.86 11.64
C PHE A 62 -3.97 -6.34 11.56
N LYS A 63 -4.86 -7.10 10.91
CA LYS A 63 -4.60 -8.50 10.60
C LYS A 63 -3.42 -8.61 9.61
N PRO A 64 -2.67 -9.73 9.63
CA PRO A 64 -1.49 -9.92 8.77
C PRO A 64 -1.76 -9.70 7.28
N GLU A 65 -2.98 -9.93 6.81
CA GLU A 65 -3.35 -9.81 5.39
C GLU A 65 -3.64 -8.36 4.96
N ALA A 66 -3.68 -7.40 5.88
CA ALA A 66 -4.11 -6.03 5.59
C ALA A 66 -3.27 -5.35 4.50
N GLY A 67 -1.94 -5.49 4.57
CA GLY A 67 -1.04 -4.94 3.57
C GLY A 67 -1.29 -5.52 2.18
N LEU A 68 -1.36 -6.86 2.07
CA LEU A 68 -1.64 -7.53 0.80
C LEU A 68 -3.00 -7.13 0.20
N ARG A 69 -4.04 -7.02 1.03
CA ARG A 69 -5.38 -6.57 0.58
C ARG A 69 -5.35 -5.16 0.00
N MET A 70 -4.55 -4.27 0.56
CA MET A 70 -4.38 -2.91 0.02
C MET A 70 -3.65 -2.92 -1.31
N ILE A 71 -2.60 -3.72 -1.45
CA ILE A 71 -1.86 -3.85 -2.71
C ILE A 71 -2.71 -4.47 -3.81
N GLU A 72 -3.51 -5.48 -3.49
CA GLU A 72 -4.47 -6.07 -4.43
C GLU A 72 -5.50 -5.04 -4.90
N ALA A 73 -6.08 -4.28 -3.97
CA ALA A 73 -7.02 -3.21 -4.30
C ALA A 73 -6.37 -2.13 -5.19
N ALA A 74 -5.14 -1.70 -4.87
CA ALA A 74 -4.41 -0.71 -5.64
C ALA A 74 -4.10 -1.21 -7.06
N ALA A 75 -3.62 -2.45 -7.20
CA ALA A 75 -3.33 -3.05 -8.51
C ALA A 75 -4.58 -3.18 -9.38
N ARG A 76 -5.72 -3.59 -8.79
CA ARG A 76 -7.01 -3.67 -9.48
C ARG A 76 -7.48 -2.30 -9.97
N LEU A 77 -7.39 -1.27 -9.12
CA LEU A 77 -7.77 0.09 -9.48
C LEU A 77 -6.87 0.65 -10.59
N ALA A 78 -5.55 0.42 -10.51
CA ALA A 78 -4.61 0.83 -11.55
C ALA A 78 -4.92 0.15 -12.90
N ALA A 79 -5.28 -1.14 -12.90
CA ALA A 79 -5.68 -1.85 -14.11
C ALA A 79 -6.93 -1.26 -14.77
N GLY A 80 -7.89 -0.75 -13.98
CA GLY A 80 -9.09 -0.08 -14.48
C GLY A 80 -8.87 1.34 -15.01
N LEU A 81 -7.68 1.91 -14.81
CA LEU A 81 -7.28 3.22 -15.32
C LEU A 81 -6.39 3.12 -16.57
N LYS A 82 -6.11 1.90 -17.05
CA LYS A 82 -5.29 1.67 -18.24
C LYS A 82 -6.02 2.05 -19.52
#